data_AF-D5BI04-F1
#
_entry.id   AF-D5BI04-F1
#
_cell.length_a   1.000
_cell.length_b   1.000
_cell.length_c   1.000
_cell.angle_alpha   90.00
_cell.angle_beta   90.00
_cell.angle_gamma   90.00
#
_symmetry.space_group_name_H-M   'P 1'
#
loop_
_entity.id
_entity.type
_entity.pdbx_description
1 polymer ?
#
loop_
_entity_poly.entity_id
_entity_poly.type
_entity_poly.pdbx_seq_one_letter_code
_entity_poly.pdbx_strand_id
1 'polypeptide(L)'
;MSLKIKIIILLSLVVTGSSFGYFYAEIEAEKITLLNAKNEYIAGETIQLNFNNIDEDCKLYLHHSYSKIVLKPEIIENGGVFSIPEFLSSKSGKLNWIVLKNDEQLKTGSFEILPKVASKTVIESYFGPRSIQAGDRDYSMLVVVPMDAMDNPLPDSTRVMLHKQFYEVIDSVEIFTEKLMAWKNIMAYRKAGNINVSSTVLGINSIELTTNVFPSNATDFQISSFRNHDFADGNQITEFTTSEIKDEWGNTISDGTLVSFYIENEAGTILTTRGSSIEGMATAKIIHPDHPDTWKIKGYVTGLAESNVLEISFRQALKDFEIDFYNKNRSIKVGPLQSFMQQLIPDGAVVKLYIYHQNTLVEVKQETSNNGFVTFKLPKSFYPENTYSFKIEALGKSKTTDVLNYEE
;
A
#
# COMPACT_ATOMS: atom_id res chain seq x y z
N MET A 1 103.14 -10.52 -29.99
CA MET A 1 102.40 -10.68 -28.72
C MET A 1 102.94 -9.65 -27.70
N SER A 2 102.68 -8.34 -27.87
CA SER A 2 103.27 -7.32 -26.97
C SER A 2 102.55 -5.96 -26.90
N LEU A 3 101.25 -5.89 -27.20
CA LEU A 3 100.46 -4.65 -27.02
C LEU A 3 99.20 -4.84 -26.16
N LYS A 4 98.54 -6.02 -26.26
CA LYS A 4 97.34 -6.32 -25.45
C LYS A 4 97.61 -6.49 -23.95
N ILE A 5 98.78 -7.00 -23.56
CA ILE A 5 99.11 -7.25 -22.14
C ILE A 5 99.46 -5.94 -21.40
N LYS A 6 100.05 -4.95 -22.08
CA LYS A 6 100.36 -3.64 -21.47
C LYS A 6 99.11 -2.79 -21.21
N ILE A 7 98.07 -2.92 -22.03
CA ILE A 7 96.79 -2.21 -21.84
C ILE A 7 96.00 -2.80 -20.66
N ILE A 8 96.08 -4.12 -20.43
CA ILE A 8 95.36 -4.78 -19.32
C ILE A 8 95.98 -4.43 -17.97
N ILE A 9 97.30 -4.29 -17.88
CA ILE A 9 97.99 -3.89 -16.64
C ILE A 9 97.78 -2.39 -16.33
N LEU A 10 97.67 -1.54 -17.37
CA LEU A 10 97.37 -0.12 -17.16
C LEU A 10 95.91 0.11 -16.76
N LEU A 11 94.97 -0.70 -17.26
CA LEU A 11 93.56 -0.65 -16.83
C LEU A 11 93.36 -1.20 -15.41
N SER A 12 94.14 -2.18 -14.96
CA SER A 12 94.02 -2.70 -13.59
C SER A 12 94.53 -1.73 -12.53
N LEU A 13 95.47 -0.84 -12.86
CA LEU A 13 96.01 0.14 -11.90
C LEU A 13 95.12 1.38 -11.70
N VAL A 14 94.24 1.69 -12.65
CA VAL A 14 93.29 2.82 -12.54
C VAL A 14 92.05 2.43 -11.72
N VAL A 15 91.73 1.15 -11.58
CA VAL A 15 90.55 0.68 -10.83
C VAL A 15 90.82 0.54 -9.31
N THR A 16 92.07 0.52 -8.86
CA THR A 16 92.41 0.36 -7.43
C THR A 16 92.82 1.65 -6.71
N GLY A 17 92.69 2.82 -7.34
CA GLY A 17 93.29 4.07 -6.88
C GLY A 17 92.31 5.23 -6.64
N SER A 18 91.12 4.99 -6.11
CA SER A 18 90.22 6.08 -5.70
C SER A 18 89.19 5.61 -4.66
N SER A 19 89.67 5.28 -3.46
CA SER A 19 88.85 5.21 -2.26
C SER A 19 89.06 6.49 -1.44
N PHE A 20 88.41 7.58 -1.85
CA PHE A 20 88.10 8.65 -0.92
C PHE A 20 86.82 8.25 -0.19
N GLY A 21 86.99 7.76 1.05
CA GLY A 21 85.87 7.53 1.94
C GLY A 21 85.28 8.88 2.34
N TYR A 22 84.17 9.26 1.72
CA TYR A 22 83.25 10.20 2.34
C TYR A 22 82.53 9.41 3.43
N PHE A 23 82.93 9.62 4.69
CA PHE A 23 82.05 9.36 5.82
C PHE A 23 80.87 10.32 5.67
N TYR A 24 79.79 9.86 5.04
CA TYR A 24 78.48 10.39 5.39
C TYR A 24 78.20 9.90 6.80
N ALA A 25 78.35 10.81 7.77
CA ALA A 25 77.53 10.70 8.96
C ALA A 25 76.09 10.78 8.46
N GLU A 26 75.41 9.65 8.40
CA GLU A 26 73.97 9.60 8.28
C GLU A 26 73.47 10.31 9.55
N ILE A 27 73.13 11.59 9.42
CA ILE A 27 72.30 12.25 10.42
C ILE A 27 71.01 11.46 10.35
N GLU A 28 70.83 10.56 11.31
CA GLU A 28 69.60 9.80 11.50
C GLU A 28 68.50 10.85 11.66
N ALA A 29 67.77 11.13 10.58
CA ALA A 29 66.68 12.09 10.61
C ALA A 29 65.75 11.63 11.72
N GLU A 30 65.60 12.44 12.77
CA GLU A 30 65.00 11.96 14.01
C GLU A 30 63.56 11.49 13.73
N LYS A 31 63.34 10.19 13.87
CA LYS A 31 62.12 9.53 13.44
C LYS A 31 60.90 10.07 14.19
N ILE A 32 59.87 10.48 13.44
CA ILE A 32 58.57 10.87 14.01
C ILE A 32 57.86 9.63 14.57
N THR A 33 57.42 9.74 15.81
CA THR A 33 56.75 8.72 16.60
C THR A 33 55.59 9.34 17.37
N LEU A 34 54.51 8.58 17.52
CA LEU A 34 53.37 8.96 18.35
C LEU A 34 53.72 8.59 19.81
N LEU A 35 53.80 9.59 20.68
CA LEU A 35 54.23 9.46 22.06
C LEU A 35 53.14 8.90 22.99
N ASN A 36 51.87 9.16 22.66
CA ASN A 36 50.71 8.76 23.45
C ASN A 36 49.79 7.81 22.68
N ALA A 37 50.37 6.78 22.07
CA ALA A 37 49.62 5.80 21.28
C ALA A 37 48.52 5.12 22.10
N LYS A 38 47.28 5.26 21.65
CA LYS A 38 46.09 4.57 22.17
C LYS A 38 45.31 4.01 20.98
N ASN A 39 44.86 2.77 21.08
CA ASN A 39 44.12 2.11 19.99
C ASN A 39 42.64 2.48 19.99
N GLU A 40 42.10 2.92 21.13
CA GLU A 40 40.66 3.14 21.34
C GLU A 40 40.41 4.40 22.16
N TYR A 41 39.42 5.20 21.75
CA TYR A 41 38.90 6.34 22.50
C TYR A 41 37.40 6.19 22.69
N ILE A 42 36.83 6.84 23.70
CA ILE A 42 35.36 6.88 23.87
C ILE A 42 34.82 8.15 23.20
N ALA A 43 33.68 8.04 22.53
CA ALA A 43 33.01 9.18 21.92
C ALA A 43 32.81 10.33 22.92
N GLY A 44 33.24 11.53 22.53
CA GLY A 44 33.21 12.74 23.35
C GLY A 44 34.43 12.95 24.25
N GLU A 45 35.41 12.05 24.24
CA GLU A 45 36.71 12.32 24.85
C GLU A 45 37.46 13.40 24.06
N THR A 46 38.25 14.20 24.77
CA THR A 46 39.27 15.06 24.14
C THR A 46 40.40 14.17 23.64
N ILE A 47 40.60 14.12 22.32
CA ILE A 47 41.64 13.31 21.70
C ILE A 47 42.77 14.24 21.23
N GLN A 48 43.97 14.00 21.76
CA GLN A 48 45.19 14.69 21.36
C GLN A 48 46.22 13.67 20.91
N LEU A 49 46.86 13.91 19.76
CA LEU A 49 47.96 13.09 19.26
C LEU A 49 49.27 13.86 19.42
N ASN A 50 50.18 13.32 20.24
CA ASN A 50 51.43 13.98 20.60
C ASN A 50 52.56 13.29 19.86
N PHE A 51 53.29 14.04 19.04
CA PHE A 51 54.40 13.52 18.24
C PHE A 51 55.69 14.23 18.61
N ASN A 52 56.82 13.51 18.57
CA ASN A 52 58.13 14.16 18.54
C ASN A 52 58.43 14.70 17.13
N ASN A 53 59.32 15.69 17.05
CA ASN A 53 59.92 16.18 15.81
C ASN A 53 58.92 16.70 14.77
N ILE A 54 57.87 17.35 15.27
CA ILE A 54 56.88 18.09 14.48
C ILE A 54 57.23 19.57 14.52
N ASP A 55 57.18 20.22 13.35
CA ASP A 55 57.34 21.67 13.17
C ASP A 55 56.08 22.29 12.54
N GLU A 56 56.13 23.60 12.29
CA GLU A 56 54.98 24.37 11.76
C GLU A 56 54.55 23.96 10.34
N ASP A 57 55.45 23.36 9.56
CA ASP A 57 55.17 22.89 8.20
C ASP A 57 54.46 21.55 8.17
N CYS A 58 54.48 20.83 9.29
CA CYS A 58 53.78 19.56 9.44
C CYS A 58 52.26 19.76 9.51
N LYS A 59 51.52 18.81 8.94
CA LYS A 59 50.06 18.77 8.96
C LYS A 59 49.58 17.36 9.30
N LEU A 60 48.45 17.25 9.97
CA LEU A 60 47.80 15.96 10.22
C LEU A 60 46.55 15.85 9.35
N TYR A 61 46.60 14.98 8.35
CA TYR A 61 45.42 14.59 7.59
C TYR A 61 44.65 13.51 8.34
N LEU A 62 43.38 13.76 8.61
CA LEU A 62 42.44 12.85 9.25
C LEU A 62 41.42 12.36 8.23
N HIS A 63 41.13 11.07 8.28
CA HIS A 63 40.11 10.41 7.47
C HIS A 63 39.21 9.55 8.35
N HIS A 64 37.96 10.00 8.48
CA HIS A 64 36.86 9.32 9.15
C HIS A 64 35.69 9.14 8.17
N SER A 65 34.76 8.23 8.46
CA SER A 65 33.58 8.01 7.61
C SER A 65 32.70 9.27 7.47
N TYR A 66 32.70 10.13 8.48
CA TYR A 66 31.93 11.37 8.50
C TYR A 66 32.63 12.56 7.82
N SER A 67 33.97 12.60 7.79
CA SER A 67 34.70 13.73 7.21
C SER A 67 36.19 13.45 6.98
N LYS A 68 36.81 14.30 6.15
CA LYS A 68 38.25 14.38 5.90
C LYS A 68 38.72 15.79 6.22
N ILE A 69 39.66 15.94 7.15
CA ILE A 69 40.17 17.27 7.53
C ILE A 69 41.69 17.27 7.66
N VAL A 70 42.26 18.47 7.62
CA VAL A 70 43.68 18.70 7.85
C VAL A 70 43.83 19.61 9.06
N LEU A 71 44.64 19.19 10.02
CA LEU A 71 44.94 19.95 11.23
C LEU A 71 46.37 20.51 11.18
N LYS A 72 46.55 21.66 11.81
CA LYS A 72 47.87 22.21 12.13
C LYS A 72 48.27 21.81 13.56
N PRO A 73 49.56 21.61 13.83
CA PRO A 73 50.02 21.30 15.17
C PRO A 73 50.02 22.54 16.06
N GLU A 74 49.84 22.32 17.36
CA GLU A 74 50.30 23.22 18.40
C GLU A 74 51.73 22.81 18.78
N ILE A 75 52.71 23.69 18.54
CA ILE A 75 54.13 23.39 18.72
C ILE A 75 54.50 23.42 20.21
N ILE A 76 55.24 22.41 20.66
CA ILE A 76 55.78 22.26 22.02
C ILE A 76 57.30 22.00 21.95
N GLU A 77 58.02 22.19 23.06
CA GLU A 77 59.51 22.22 23.09
C GLU A 77 60.21 21.08 22.33
N ASN A 78 59.63 19.87 22.30
CA ASN A 78 60.21 18.69 21.63
C ASN A 78 59.25 18.03 20.61
N GLY A 79 58.31 18.78 20.01
CA GLY A 79 57.42 18.26 18.99
C GLY A 79 56.12 19.04 18.82
N GLY A 80 55.01 18.34 18.60
CA GLY A 80 53.74 18.98 18.31
C GLY A 80 52.53 18.15 18.72
N VAL A 81 51.45 18.85 19.04
CA VAL A 81 50.17 18.28 19.47
C VAL A 81 49.11 18.57 18.41
N PHE A 82 48.40 17.54 17.97
CA PHE A 82 47.22 17.69 17.13
C PHE A 82 45.96 17.37 17.93
N SER A 83 45.12 18.38 18.16
CA SER A 83 43.84 18.23 18.84
C SER A 83 42.73 17.86 17.85
N ILE A 84 42.16 16.66 18.00
CA ILE A 84 41.06 16.20 17.13
C ILE A 84 39.79 17.01 17.47
N PRO A 85 39.13 17.63 16.48
CA PRO A 85 37.91 18.40 16.73
C PRO A 85 36.76 17.56 17.29
N GLU A 86 35.93 18.19 18.11
CA GLU A 86 34.79 17.54 18.79
C GLU A 86 33.82 16.85 17.82
N PHE A 87 33.55 17.44 16.66
CA PHE A 87 32.64 16.83 15.67
C PHE A 87 33.15 15.50 15.10
N LEU A 88 34.46 15.22 15.20
CA LEU A 88 35.05 13.92 14.88
C LEU A 88 35.18 13.05 16.12
N SER A 89 35.66 13.60 17.24
CA SER A 89 35.85 12.81 18.47
C SER A 89 34.55 12.35 19.12
N SER A 90 33.41 12.95 18.76
CA SER A 90 32.06 12.53 19.16
C SER A 90 31.45 11.44 18.28
N LYS A 91 32.08 11.05 17.16
CA LYS A 91 31.56 10.04 16.24
C LYS A 91 32.33 8.74 16.34
N SER A 92 31.63 7.66 16.64
CA SER A 92 32.22 6.32 16.70
C SER A 92 32.66 5.84 15.33
N GLY A 93 33.73 5.05 15.29
CA GLY A 93 34.26 4.45 14.09
C GLY A 93 35.78 4.59 13.98
N LYS A 94 36.31 3.99 12.92
CA LYS A 94 37.74 4.00 12.63
C LYS A 94 38.19 5.37 12.10
N LEU A 95 39.11 6.00 12.81
CA LEU A 95 39.80 7.21 12.37
C LEU A 95 41.21 6.86 11.91
N ASN A 96 41.51 7.18 10.65
CA ASN A 96 42.84 7.03 10.08
C ASN A 96 43.52 8.39 10.03
N TRP A 97 44.81 8.44 10.30
CA TRP A 97 45.58 9.67 10.30
C TRP A 97 46.91 9.52 9.58
N ILE A 98 47.36 10.60 8.95
CA ILE A 98 48.62 10.71 8.20
C ILE A 98 49.30 12.02 8.58
N VAL A 99 50.53 11.97 9.06
CA VAL A 99 51.40 13.13 9.25
C VAL A 99 52.07 13.45 7.91
N LEU A 100 51.91 14.69 7.46
CA LEU A 100 52.40 15.20 6.18
C LEU A 100 53.38 16.36 6.43
N LYS A 101 54.43 16.46 5.63
CA LYS A 101 55.28 17.66 5.54
C LYS A 101 55.68 17.86 4.08
N ASN A 102 55.44 19.04 3.52
CA ASN A 102 55.72 19.34 2.10
C ASN A 102 55.20 18.25 1.13
N ASP A 103 53.97 17.78 1.38
CA ASP A 103 53.29 16.70 0.65
C ASP A 103 53.90 15.28 0.77
N GLU A 104 54.94 15.10 1.58
CA GLU A 104 55.50 13.79 1.91
C GLU A 104 54.82 13.17 3.14
N GLN A 105 54.52 11.87 3.07
CA GLN A 105 53.95 11.12 4.19
C GLN A 105 55.05 10.66 5.15
N LEU A 106 55.06 11.22 6.35
CA LEU A 106 56.08 10.92 7.35
C LEU A 106 55.67 9.76 8.27
N LYS A 107 54.38 9.68 8.61
CA LYS A 107 53.84 8.65 9.49
C LYS A 107 52.34 8.45 9.27
N THR A 108 51.89 7.21 9.41
CA THR A 108 50.47 6.86 9.36
C THR A 108 50.06 6.06 10.59
N GLY A 109 48.78 6.11 10.92
CA GLY A 109 48.19 5.23 11.92
C GLY A 109 46.68 5.32 11.94
N SER A 110 46.07 4.60 12.88
CA SER A 110 44.63 4.61 13.08
C SER A 110 44.29 4.25 14.51
N PHE A 111 43.10 4.67 14.95
CA PHE A 111 42.49 4.24 16.19
C PHE A 111 40.96 4.14 16.00
N GLU A 112 40.28 3.46 16.90
CA GLU A 112 38.83 3.35 16.91
C GLU A 112 38.25 4.34 17.93
N ILE A 113 37.15 5.00 17.59
CA ILE A 113 36.32 5.72 18.56
C ILE A 113 35.12 4.82 18.87
N LEU A 114 34.97 4.41 20.12
CA LEU A 114 33.88 3.55 20.59
C LEU A 114 32.69 4.39 21.08
N PRO A 115 31.44 3.93 20.91
CA PRO A 115 30.26 4.60 21.45
C PRO A 115 30.30 4.69 22.98
N LYS A 116 29.73 5.76 23.54
CA LYS A 116 29.70 6.00 24.98
C LYS A 116 28.54 5.25 25.64
N VAL A 117 28.70 3.94 25.85
CA VAL A 117 27.66 3.05 26.41
C VAL A 117 27.14 3.51 27.78
N ALA A 118 27.99 4.09 28.63
CA ALA A 118 27.60 4.57 29.96
C ALA A 118 26.76 5.86 29.94
N SER A 119 26.54 6.47 28.76
CA SER A 119 25.65 7.62 28.62
C SER A 119 24.18 7.19 28.54
N LYS A 120 23.25 8.15 28.56
CA LYS A 120 21.82 7.86 28.39
C LYS A 120 21.59 7.23 27.01
N THR A 121 21.22 5.96 26.98
CA THR A 121 20.84 5.25 25.75
C THR A 121 19.61 5.90 25.11
N VAL A 122 19.67 6.09 23.80
CA VAL A 122 18.54 6.50 22.95
C VAL A 122 18.16 5.31 22.09
N ILE A 123 16.87 5.06 21.92
CA ILE A 123 16.38 3.96 21.08
C ILE A 123 15.63 4.56 19.91
N GLU A 124 16.12 4.26 18.71
CA GLU A 124 15.38 4.48 17.47
C GLU A 124 14.81 3.14 17.00
N SER A 125 13.53 3.12 16.63
CA SER A 125 12.84 1.88 16.28
C SER A 125 11.83 2.07 15.14
N TYR A 126 11.75 1.06 14.28
CA TYR A 126 10.87 1.04 13.12
C TYR A 126 10.14 -0.29 13.04
N PHE A 127 8.85 -0.26 12.71
CA PHE A 127 8.03 -1.48 12.57
C PHE A 127 7.17 -1.39 11.32
N GLY A 128 7.43 -2.28 10.35
CA GLY A 128 6.82 -2.18 9.03
C GLY A 128 6.75 -3.53 8.29
N PRO A 129 5.79 -3.70 7.35
CA PRO A 129 4.76 -2.74 6.96
C PRO A 129 3.75 -2.47 8.09
N ARG A 130 2.98 -1.37 7.99
CA ARG A 130 1.98 -0.94 9.00
C ARG A 130 0.70 -1.78 8.98
N SER A 131 0.57 -2.64 7.98
CA SER A 131 -0.54 -3.55 7.80
C SER A 131 -0.07 -4.82 7.12
N ILE A 132 -0.62 -5.96 7.55
CA ILE A 132 -0.35 -7.30 7.03
C ILE A 132 -1.66 -8.09 6.99
N GLN A 133 -1.72 -9.18 6.22
CA GLN A 133 -2.89 -10.05 6.20
C GLN A 133 -2.81 -11.16 7.26
N ALA A 134 -3.96 -11.53 7.79
CA ALA A 134 -4.10 -12.65 8.71
C ALA A 134 -3.70 -13.95 8.01
N GLY A 135 -2.96 -14.80 8.74
CA GLY A 135 -2.50 -16.09 8.24
C GLY A 135 -1.03 -16.35 8.57
N ASP A 136 -0.43 -17.27 7.84
CA ASP A 136 0.89 -17.82 8.18
C ASP A 136 2.03 -17.30 7.27
N ARG A 137 1.75 -16.29 6.43
CA ARG A 137 2.66 -15.85 5.36
C ARG A 137 3.26 -14.47 5.59
N ASP A 138 2.43 -13.52 5.99
CA ASP A 138 2.85 -12.13 6.14
C ASP A 138 3.57 -11.90 7.47
N TYR A 139 4.40 -10.85 7.51
CA TYR A 139 5.06 -10.41 8.73
C TYR A 139 5.35 -8.91 8.66
N SER A 140 5.49 -8.30 9.84
CA SER A 140 6.12 -7.00 9.99
C SER A 140 7.47 -7.17 10.67
N MET A 141 8.47 -6.43 10.21
CA MET A 141 9.83 -6.45 10.74
C MET A 141 9.99 -5.31 11.73
N LEU A 142 10.38 -5.63 12.97
CA LEU A 142 10.88 -4.65 13.93
C LEU A 142 12.38 -4.48 13.72
N VAL A 143 12.82 -3.23 13.64
CA VAL A 143 14.24 -2.84 13.64
C VAL A 143 14.46 -1.89 14.80
N VAL A 144 15.53 -2.12 15.56
CA VAL A 144 15.91 -1.35 16.74
C VAL A 144 17.37 -0.96 16.63
N VAL A 145 17.65 0.34 16.68
CA VAL A 145 18.99 0.91 16.67
C VAL A 145 19.21 1.60 18.02
N PRO A 146 19.83 0.91 18.99
CA PRO A 146 20.20 1.54 20.23
C PRO A 146 21.45 2.39 20.03
N MET A 147 21.45 3.59 20.56
CA MET A 147 22.51 4.59 20.39
C MET A 147 22.92 5.19 21.73
N ASP A 148 24.13 5.73 21.78
CA ASP A 148 24.54 6.62 22.86
C ASP A 148 23.91 8.01 22.72
N ALA A 149 24.18 8.91 23.67
CA ALA A 149 23.64 10.27 23.65
C ALA A 149 24.19 11.16 22.49
N MET A 150 25.17 10.67 21.73
CA MET A 150 25.85 11.38 20.64
C MET A 150 25.50 10.81 19.26
N ASP A 151 24.43 10.01 19.18
CA ASP A 151 23.95 9.41 17.94
C ASP A 151 24.99 8.45 17.33
N ASN A 152 25.62 7.66 18.20
CA ASN A 152 26.47 6.54 17.82
C ASN A 152 25.80 5.22 18.18
N PRO A 153 25.62 4.27 17.23
CA PRO A 153 25.08 2.96 17.53
C PRO A 153 25.90 2.23 18.59
N LEU A 154 25.22 1.53 19.50
CA LEU A 154 25.88 0.70 20.50
C LEU A 154 26.57 -0.50 19.84
N PRO A 155 27.59 -1.09 20.48
CA PRO A 155 28.36 -2.19 19.91
C PRO A 155 27.50 -3.41 19.59
N ASP A 156 28.00 -4.27 18.70
CA ASP A 156 27.41 -5.57 18.45
C ASP A 156 27.27 -6.39 19.73
N SER A 157 26.33 -7.33 19.73
CA SER A 157 25.93 -8.11 20.91
C SER A 157 25.34 -7.28 22.06
N THR A 158 24.91 -6.04 21.80
CA THR A 158 24.07 -5.29 22.74
C THR A 158 22.70 -5.97 22.82
N ARG A 159 22.31 -6.31 24.04
CA ARG A 159 21.06 -7.01 24.36
C ARG A 159 19.85 -6.08 24.18
N VAL A 160 18.87 -6.52 23.38
CA VAL A 160 17.59 -5.85 23.17
C VAL A 160 16.46 -6.79 23.56
N MET A 161 15.62 -6.37 24.49
CA MET A 161 14.41 -7.11 24.87
C MET A 161 13.23 -6.59 24.06
N LEU A 162 12.72 -7.38 23.13
CA LEU A 162 11.53 -7.07 22.34
C LEU A 162 10.30 -7.50 23.15
N HIS A 163 9.33 -6.60 23.32
CA HIS A 163 8.02 -6.90 23.89
C HIS A 163 6.98 -6.86 22.77
N LYS A 164 6.11 -7.87 22.72
CA LYS A 164 5.08 -8.01 21.70
C LYS A 164 3.75 -8.32 22.38
N GLN A 165 2.71 -7.56 22.06
CA GLN A 165 1.35 -7.78 22.50
C GLN A 165 0.45 -8.13 21.32
N PHE A 166 -0.41 -9.14 21.49
CA PHE A 166 -1.55 -9.39 20.61
C PHE A 166 -2.75 -9.79 21.47
N TYR A 167 -3.80 -8.95 21.47
CA TYR A 167 -4.89 -9.01 22.46
C TYR A 167 -4.36 -9.02 23.91
N GLU A 168 -4.71 -10.05 24.69
CA GLU A 168 -4.31 -10.21 26.10
C GLU A 168 -2.95 -10.89 26.25
N VAL A 169 -2.38 -11.44 25.15
CA VAL A 169 -1.11 -12.15 25.19
C VAL A 169 0.04 -11.16 25.03
N ILE A 170 0.95 -11.16 26.01
CA ILE A 170 2.19 -10.39 25.98
C ILE A 170 3.37 -11.36 26.06
N ASP A 171 4.20 -11.34 25.02
CA ASP A 171 5.42 -12.12 24.95
C ASP A 171 6.64 -11.18 24.99
N SER A 172 7.77 -11.71 25.42
CA SER A 172 9.05 -11.02 25.30
C SER A 172 10.10 -11.93 24.71
N VAL A 173 10.93 -11.40 23.82
CA VAL A 173 12.03 -12.14 23.22
C VAL A 173 13.30 -11.32 23.23
N GLU A 174 14.38 -11.96 23.64
CA GLU A 174 15.71 -11.38 23.55
C GLU A 174 16.27 -11.51 22.13
N ILE A 175 16.79 -10.40 21.62
CA ILE A 175 17.56 -10.30 20.38
C ILE A 175 18.82 -9.46 20.64
N PHE A 176 19.80 -9.53 19.75
CA PHE A 176 21.08 -8.85 19.91
C PHE A 176 21.37 -7.98 18.70
N THR A 177 22.09 -6.88 18.92
CA THR A 177 22.59 -6.05 17.82
C THR A 177 23.64 -6.80 17.01
N GLU A 178 23.55 -6.71 15.69
CA GLU A 178 24.56 -7.11 14.72
C GLU A 178 24.65 -5.99 13.69
N LYS A 179 25.86 -5.52 13.36
CA LYS A 179 26.06 -4.44 12.38
C LYS A 179 25.18 -3.23 12.70
N LEU A 180 25.33 -2.71 13.92
CA LEU A 180 24.69 -1.48 14.44
C LEU A 180 23.22 -1.59 14.85
N MET A 181 22.52 -2.70 14.56
CA MET A 181 21.07 -2.80 14.78
C MET A 181 20.64 -4.19 15.22
N ALA A 182 19.49 -4.30 15.90
CA ALA A 182 18.81 -5.56 16.17
C ALA A 182 17.50 -5.61 15.38
N TRP A 183 17.12 -6.77 14.85
CA TRP A 183 15.88 -6.91 14.11
C TRP A 183 15.19 -8.24 14.35
N LYS A 184 13.87 -8.26 14.13
CA LYS A 184 13.08 -9.49 14.17
C LYS A 184 11.83 -9.38 13.31
N ASN A 185 11.57 -10.42 12.52
CA ASN A 185 10.29 -10.60 11.84
C ASN A 185 9.25 -11.09 12.85
N ILE A 186 8.11 -10.43 12.86
CA ILE A 186 6.94 -10.76 13.67
C ILE A 186 5.84 -11.19 12.70
N MET A 187 5.61 -12.49 12.67
CA MET A 187 4.62 -13.10 11.78
C MET A 187 3.21 -12.62 12.11
N ALA A 188 2.37 -12.54 11.09
CA ALA A 188 0.94 -12.35 11.24
C ALA A 188 0.33 -13.47 12.09
N TYR A 189 -0.78 -13.15 12.75
CA TYR A 189 -1.63 -14.16 13.37
C TYR A 189 -2.74 -14.54 12.39
N ARG A 190 -3.30 -15.74 12.55
CA ARG A 190 -4.52 -16.16 11.84
C ARG A 190 -5.74 -15.34 12.24
N LYS A 191 -5.73 -14.71 13.42
CA LYS A 191 -6.78 -13.80 13.86
C LYS A 191 -6.41 -12.37 13.47
N ALA A 192 -7.37 -11.61 12.95
CA ALA A 192 -7.22 -10.19 12.67
C ALA A 192 -7.08 -9.38 13.98
N GLY A 193 -6.44 -8.22 13.93
CA GLY A 193 -6.22 -7.36 15.09
C GLY A 193 -4.88 -6.64 15.08
N ASN A 194 -4.60 -5.87 16.14
CA ASN A 194 -3.35 -5.11 16.22
C ASN A 194 -2.27 -5.89 16.95
N ILE A 195 -1.07 -5.90 16.37
CA ILE A 195 0.15 -6.31 17.06
C ILE A 195 0.88 -5.05 17.50
N ASN A 196 1.08 -4.90 18.80
CA ASN A 196 1.85 -3.80 19.38
C ASN A 196 3.22 -4.31 19.79
N VAL A 197 4.25 -3.50 19.57
CA VAL A 197 5.63 -3.84 19.89
C VAL A 197 6.33 -2.67 20.57
N SER A 198 7.23 -3.01 21.47
CA SER A 198 8.18 -2.07 22.08
C SER A 198 9.50 -2.80 22.35
N SER A 199 10.53 -2.06 22.76
CA SER A 199 11.84 -2.62 23.04
C SER A 199 12.48 -1.97 24.25
N THR A 200 13.23 -2.77 25.00
CA THR A 200 13.98 -2.32 26.17
C THR A 200 15.46 -2.60 25.95
N VAL A 201 16.28 -1.56 26.09
CA VAL A 201 17.75 -1.63 25.98
C VAL A 201 18.37 -0.92 27.19
N LEU A 202 19.21 -1.63 27.95
CA LEU A 202 19.89 -1.10 29.14
C LEU A 202 18.96 -0.37 30.14
N GLY A 203 17.72 -0.83 30.28
CA GLY A 203 16.71 -0.25 31.19
C GLY A 203 15.95 0.96 30.62
N ILE A 204 16.20 1.35 29.36
CA ILE A 204 15.45 2.37 28.63
C ILE A 204 14.45 1.69 27.71
N ASN A 205 13.23 2.23 27.65
CA ASN A 205 12.15 1.72 26.81
C ASN A 205 11.98 2.57 25.54
N SER A 206 11.65 1.92 24.43
CA SER A 206 11.21 2.58 23.20
C SER A 206 9.76 3.07 23.32
N ILE A 207 9.33 3.85 22.32
CA ILE A 207 7.89 4.07 22.08
C ILE A 207 7.21 2.77 21.61
N GLU A 208 5.89 2.72 21.72
CA GLU A 208 5.08 1.65 21.14
C GLU A 208 4.88 1.87 19.64
N LEU A 209 4.99 0.78 18.87
CA LEU A 209 4.70 0.74 17.44
C LEU A 209 3.66 -0.34 17.16
N THR A 210 2.85 -0.15 16.12
CA THR A 210 1.72 -1.04 15.80
C THR A 210 1.73 -1.44 14.32
N THR A 211 1.40 -2.70 14.05
CA THR A 211 0.94 -3.17 12.74
C THR A 211 -0.47 -3.73 12.87
N ASN A 212 -1.32 -3.47 11.88
CA ASN A 212 -2.67 -4.00 11.83
C ASN A 212 -2.71 -5.30 10.99
N VAL A 213 -3.22 -6.36 11.59
CA VAL A 213 -3.49 -7.63 10.90
C VAL A 213 -4.92 -7.55 10.36
N PHE A 214 -5.04 -7.28 9.07
CA PHE A 214 -6.34 -7.32 8.38
C PHE A 214 -6.77 -8.76 8.12
N PRO A 215 -8.08 -9.02 7.99
CA PRO A 215 -8.58 -10.29 7.48
C PRO A 215 -7.89 -10.68 6.17
N SER A 216 -7.73 -11.98 5.96
CA SER A 216 -7.29 -12.54 4.68
C SER A 216 -8.40 -12.40 3.63
N ASN A 217 -8.19 -13.02 2.47
CA ASN A 217 -9.15 -13.00 1.37
C ASN A 217 -10.49 -13.62 1.81
N ALA A 218 -11.59 -13.00 1.35
CA ALA A 218 -12.94 -13.50 1.56
C ALA A 218 -13.08 -14.95 1.05
N THR A 219 -13.88 -15.74 1.74
CA THR A 219 -14.37 -17.04 1.29
C THR A 219 -15.79 -16.94 0.78
N ASP A 220 -16.23 -17.97 0.06
CA ASP A 220 -17.60 -18.09 -0.44
C ASP A 220 -18.64 -17.88 0.67
N PHE A 221 -19.75 -17.26 0.29
CA PHE A 221 -20.78 -16.79 1.21
C PHE A 221 -22.19 -17.16 0.71
N GLN A 222 -23.21 -16.85 1.49
CA GLN A 222 -24.61 -17.06 1.08
C GLN A 222 -25.28 -15.72 0.81
N ILE A 223 -26.26 -15.70 -0.10
CA ILE A 223 -27.13 -14.56 -0.35
C ILE A 223 -28.59 -14.94 -0.08
N SER A 224 -29.35 -13.95 0.37
CA SER A 224 -30.79 -14.02 0.59
C SER A 224 -31.45 -12.78 0.02
N SER A 225 -32.76 -12.86 -0.22
CA SER A 225 -33.54 -11.72 -0.71
C SER A 225 -34.72 -11.44 0.19
N PHE A 226 -35.05 -10.17 0.35
CA PHE A 226 -36.28 -9.70 0.98
C PHE A 226 -37.10 -8.86 -0.01
N ARG A 227 -38.40 -9.13 -0.08
CA ARG A 227 -39.39 -8.35 -0.83
C ARG A 227 -40.75 -8.41 -0.15
N ASN A 228 -41.51 -7.33 -0.23
CA ASN A 228 -42.85 -7.26 0.38
C ASN A 228 -43.88 -8.14 -0.34
N HIS A 229 -43.74 -8.32 -1.65
CA HIS A 229 -44.53 -9.23 -2.47
C HIS A 229 -43.74 -9.63 -3.72
N ASP A 230 -44.26 -10.56 -4.49
CA ASP A 230 -43.63 -11.20 -5.65
C ASP A 230 -44.28 -10.78 -6.97
N PHE A 231 -44.80 -9.55 -7.07
CA PHE A 231 -45.43 -9.06 -8.29
C PHE A 231 -44.48 -8.13 -9.04
N ALA A 232 -44.43 -8.30 -10.36
CA ALA A 232 -43.69 -7.48 -11.30
C ALA A 232 -44.44 -6.17 -11.56
N ASP A 233 -44.26 -5.20 -10.68
CA ASP A 233 -44.96 -3.91 -10.72
C ASP A 233 -44.09 -2.75 -11.22
N GLY A 234 -42.80 -3.00 -11.49
CA GLY A 234 -41.85 -1.98 -11.92
C GLY A 234 -41.61 -0.86 -10.90
N ASN A 235 -42.00 -1.04 -9.63
CA ASN A 235 -42.03 0.06 -8.66
C ASN A 235 -41.50 -0.34 -7.27
N GLN A 236 -41.74 -1.57 -6.81
CA GLN A 236 -41.22 -2.02 -5.52
C GLN A 236 -39.75 -2.44 -5.60
N ILE A 237 -39.11 -2.58 -4.44
CA ILE A 237 -37.69 -2.91 -4.32
C ILE A 237 -37.53 -4.33 -3.78
N THR A 238 -36.68 -5.10 -4.44
CA THR A 238 -36.08 -6.30 -3.88
C THR A 238 -34.74 -5.93 -3.23
N GLU A 239 -34.56 -6.33 -1.98
CA GLU A 239 -33.32 -6.17 -1.24
C GLU A 239 -32.57 -7.52 -1.23
N PHE A 240 -31.26 -7.49 -1.49
CA PHE A 240 -30.37 -8.63 -1.37
C PHE A 240 -29.43 -8.42 -0.20
N THR A 241 -29.22 -9.45 0.60
CA THR A 241 -28.34 -9.42 1.77
C THR A 241 -27.44 -10.65 1.77
N THR A 242 -26.15 -10.45 2.03
CA THR A 242 -25.21 -11.55 2.22
C THR A 242 -25.29 -12.11 3.64
N SER A 243 -24.88 -13.36 3.84
CA SER A 243 -24.41 -13.80 5.15
C SER A 243 -23.18 -12.98 5.57
N GLU A 244 -22.77 -13.11 6.83
CA GLU A 244 -21.46 -12.59 7.26
C GLU A 244 -20.37 -13.24 6.40
N ILE A 245 -19.62 -12.41 5.68
CA ILE A 245 -18.52 -12.83 4.82
C ILE A 245 -17.25 -12.88 5.70
N LYS A 246 -16.55 -14.00 5.64
CA LYS A 246 -15.35 -14.27 6.43
C LYS A 246 -14.18 -14.62 5.53
N ASP A 247 -12.99 -14.59 6.10
CA ASP A 247 -11.82 -15.22 5.51
C ASP A 247 -11.70 -16.71 5.92
N GLU A 248 -10.67 -17.38 5.41
CA GLU A 248 -10.39 -18.80 5.70
C GLU A 248 -10.11 -19.08 7.19
N TRP A 249 -9.76 -18.06 7.96
CA TRP A 249 -9.45 -18.14 9.39
C TRP A 249 -10.63 -17.74 10.28
N GLY A 250 -11.79 -17.42 9.68
CA GLY A 250 -13.00 -17.02 10.38
C GLY A 250 -13.03 -15.55 10.83
N ASN A 251 -12.11 -14.71 10.34
CA ASN A 251 -12.18 -13.28 10.55
C ASN A 251 -13.24 -12.69 9.64
N THR A 252 -14.08 -11.82 10.19
CA THR A 252 -15.01 -10.99 9.43
C THR A 252 -14.22 -10.09 8.47
N ILE A 253 -14.60 -10.05 7.19
CA ILE A 253 -13.91 -9.21 6.20
C ILE A 253 -13.99 -7.72 6.58
N SER A 254 -13.06 -6.92 6.06
CA SER A 254 -13.05 -5.47 6.34
C SER A 254 -14.30 -4.76 5.81
N ASP A 255 -14.73 -3.75 6.56
CA ASP A 255 -15.78 -2.84 6.12
C ASP A 255 -15.40 -2.14 4.82
N GLY A 256 -16.41 -1.85 4.00
CA GLY A 256 -16.21 -1.25 2.69
C GLY A 256 -15.82 -2.24 1.59
N THR A 257 -15.76 -3.55 1.87
CA THR A 257 -15.59 -4.57 0.82
C THR A 257 -16.80 -4.56 -0.10
N LEU A 258 -16.56 -4.38 -1.40
CA LEU A 258 -17.63 -4.26 -2.39
C LEU A 258 -18.13 -5.64 -2.84
N VAL A 259 -19.42 -5.89 -2.65
CA VAL A 259 -20.11 -7.07 -3.16
C VAL A 259 -20.95 -6.66 -4.36
N SER A 260 -20.74 -7.34 -5.49
CA SER A 260 -21.52 -7.13 -6.73
C SER A 260 -22.50 -8.28 -6.93
N PHE A 261 -23.76 -7.96 -7.16
CA PHE A 261 -24.83 -8.92 -7.46
C PHE A 261 -25.13 -8.86 -8.95
N TYR A 262 -24.93 -9.99 -9.63
CA TYR A 262 -25.28 -10.18 -11.03
C TYR A 262 -26.60 -10.94 -11.10
N ILE A 263 -27.52 -10.42 -11.90
CA ILE A 263 -28.90 -10.88 -11.98
C ILE A 263 -29.16 -11.19 -13.44
N GLU A 264 -29.30 -12.46 -13.78
CA GLU A 264 -29.70 -12.91 -15.10
C GLU A 264 -31.21 -13.12 -15.13
N ASN A 265 -31.89 -12.46 -16.07
CA ASN A 265 -33.32 -12.64 -16.27
C ASN A 265 -33.65 -13.73 -17.29
N GLU A 266 -34.93 -14.04 -17.50
CA GLU A 266 -35.36 -15.08 -18.46
C GLU A 266 -34.92 -14.78 -19.90
N ALA A 267 -34.76 -13.50 -20.25
CA ALA A 267 -34.28 -13.06 -21.57
C ALA A 267 -32.74 -13.10 -21.72
N GLY A 268 -32.00 -13.57 -20.71
CA GLY A 268 -30.53 -13.59 -20.70
C GLY A 268 -29.87 -12.22 -20.52
N THR A 269 -30.65 -11.20 -20.15
CA THR A 269 -30.14 -9.86 -19.84
C THR A 269 -29.55 -9.85 -18.43
N ILE A 270 -28.36 -9.25 -18.29
CA ILE A 270 -27.66 -9.14 -17.02
C ILE A 270 -27.89 -7.76 -16.40
N LEU A 271 -28.60 -7.73 -15.28
CA LEU A 271 -28.71 -6.57 -14.40
C LEU A 271 -27.65 -6.65 -13.29
N THR A 272 -27.21 -5.50 -12.80
CA THR A 272 -26.21 -5.44 -11.73
C THR A 272 -26.59 -4.45 -10.65
N THR A 273 -26.43 -4.85 -9.39
CA THR A 273 -26.49 -3.95 -8.23
C THR A 273 -25.33 -4.27 -7.28
N ARG A 274 -25.02 -3.36 -6.35
CA ARG A 274 -23.81 -3.47 -5.50
C ARG A 274 -24.11 -2.99 -4.09
N GLY A 275 -23.40 -3.55 -3.13
CA GLY A 275 -23.42 -3.13 -1.73
C GLY A 275 -22.02 -3.21 -1.12
N SER A 276 -21.69 -2.27 -0.24
CA SER A 276 -20.47 -2.34 0.57
C SER A 276 -20.75 -3.09 1.87
N SER A 277 -19.79 -3.87 2.35
CA SER A 277 -19.90 -4.57 3.62
C SER A 277 -19.85 -3.61 4.82
N ILE A 278 -20.66 -3.90 5.83
CA ILE A 278 -20.58 -3.35 7.18
C ILE A 278 -20.69 -4.54 8.12
N GLU A 279 -19.71 -4.71 9.01
CA GLU A 279 -19.59 -5.88 9.90
C GLU A 279 -19.67 -7.21 9.13
N GLY A 280 -19.01 -7.24 7.96
CA GLY A 280 -18.95 -8.43 7.09
C GLY A 280 -20.22 -8.74 6.30
N MET A 281 -21.31 -7.97 6.45
CA MET A 281 -22.54 -8.17 5.67
C MET A 281 -22.73 -7.04 4.67
N ALA A 282 -23.12 -7.37 3.43
CA ALA A 282 -23.44 -6.39 2.40
C ALA A 282 -24.91 -6.46 2.01
N THR A 283 -25.50 -5.29 1.78
CA THR A 283 -26.89 -5.15 1.33
C THR A 283 -26.95 -4.35 0.03
N ALA A 284 -27.72 -4.82 -0.93
CA ALA A 284 -27.97 -4.14 -2.21
C ALA A 284 -29.46 -4.13 -2.55
N LYS A 285 -29.87 -3.20 -3.40
CA LYS A 285 -31.28 -3.00 -3.77
C LYS A 285 -31.44 -2.93 -5.27
N ILE A 286 -32.56 -3.44 -5.77
CA ILE A 286 -32.96 -3.30 -7.17
C ILE A 286 -34.49 -3.20 -7.29
N ILE A 287 -34.97 -2.42 -8.25
CA ILE A 287 -36.41 -2.27 -8.53
C ILE A 287 -36.92 -3.55 -9.21
N HIS A 288 -38.13 -3.98 -8.87
CA HIS A 288 -38.84 -5.10 -9.49
C HIS A 288 -38.90 -4.96 -11.03
N PRO A 289 -39.01 -6.07 -11.77
CA PRO A 289 -39.32 -5.99 -13.19
C PRO A 289 -40.73 -5.43 -13.39
N ASP A 290 -41.00 -4.88 -14.57
CA ASP A 290 -42.32 -4.36 -14.97
C ASP A 290 -43.18 -5.42 -15.68
N HIS A 291 -42.69 -6.65 -15.82
CA HIS A 291 -43.38 -7.79 -16.41
C HIS A 291 -42.99 -9.09 -15.67
N PRO A 292 -43.81 -10.16 -15.74
CA PRO A 292 -43.46 -11.45 -15.16
C PRO A 292 -42.08 -11.89 -15.64
N ASP A 293 -41.24 -12.30 -14.71
CA ASP A 293 -39.84 -12.62 -14.99
C ASP A 293 -39.29 -13.52 -13.88
N THR A 294 -38.23 -14.25 -14.17
CA THR A 294 -37.47 -15.05 -13.21
C THR A 294 -36.03 -14.61 -13.23
N TRP A 295 -35.51 -14.29 -12.06
CA TRP A 295 -34.14 -13.83 -11.87
C TRP A 295 -33.29 -14.91 -11.22
N LYS A 296 -32.12 -15.15 -11.79
CA LYS A 296 -31.02 -15.91 -11.19
C LYS A 296 -29.95 -14.95 -10.73
N ILE A 297 -29.74 -14.90 -9.42
CA ILE A 297 -28.84 -13.95 -8.76
C ILE A 297 -27.61 -14.69 -8.27
N LYS A 298 -26.44 -14.11 -8.49
CA LYS A 298 -25.18 -14.53 -7.88
C LYS A 298 -24.35 -13.32 -7.44
N GLY A 299 -23.88 -13.37 -6.20
CA GLY A 299 -23.05 -12.36 -5.57
C GLY A 299 -21.56 -12.69 -5.70
N TYR A 300 -20.73 -11.66 -5.80
CA TYR A 300 -19.28 -11.79 -5.92
C TYR A 300 -18.57 -10.72 -5.10
N VAL A 301 -17.53 -11.14 -4.38
CA VAL A 301 -16.42 -10.27 -4.04
C VAL A 301 -15.38 -10.48 -5.14
N THR A 302 -15.22 -9.48 -6.02
CA THR A 302 -14.50 -9.62 -7.30
C THR A 302 -13.12 -10.27 -7.13
N GLY A 303 -12.94 -11.44 -7.75
CA GLY A 303 -11.67 -12.17 -7.76
C GLY A 303 -11.33 -12.92 -6.47
N LEU A 304 -12.21 -12.89 -5.46
CA LEU A 304 -11.94 -13.47 -4.15
C LEU A 304 -12.95 -14.56 -3.75
N ALA A 305 -14.25 -14.28 -3.85
CA ALA A 305 -15.29 -15.17 -3.36
C ALA A 305 -16.61 -15.05 -4.13
N GLU A 306 -17.38 -16.12 -4.14
CA GLU A 306 -18.67 -16.21 -4.81
C GLU A 306 -19.77 -16.63 -3.84
N SER A 307 -21.02 -16.28 -4.15
CA SER A 307 -22.18 -16.78 -3.41
C SER A 307 -22.78 -18.04 -4.02
N ASN A 308 -23.72 -18.65 -3.28
CA ASN A 308 -24.73 -19.52 -3.90
C ASN A 308 -25.54 -18.79 -4.99
N VAL A 309 -26.20 -19.55 -5.84
CA VAL A 309 -27.20 -19.02 -6.77
C VAL A 309 -28.55 -18.92 -6.05
N LEU A 310 -29.19 -17.76 -6.14
CA LEU A 310 -30.53 -17.51 -5.64
C LEU A 310 -31.48 -17.31 -6.81
N GLU A 311 -32.60 -18.02 -6.85
CA GLU A 311 -33.61 -17.86 -7.89
C GLU A 311 -34.89 -17.25 -7.29
N ILE A 312 -35.40 -16.19 -7.92
CA ILE A 312 -36.65 -15.54 -7.54
C ILE A 312 -37.53 -15.30 -8.76
N SER A 313 -38.83 -15.55 -8.63
CA SER A 313 -39.80 -15.29 -9.69
C SER A 313 -40.75 -14.16 -9.33
N PHE A 314 -41.15 -13.40 -10.34
CA PHE A 314 -42.12 -12.33 -10.28
C PHE A 314 -43.37 -12.68 -11.10
N ARG A 315 -44.52 -12.52 -10.48
CA ARG A 315 -45.83 -12.77 -11.07
C ARG A 315 -46.38 -11.49 -11.71
N GLN A 316 -47.28 -11.68 -12.67
CA GLN A 316 -47.99 -10.61 -13.35
C GLN A 316 -48.73 -9.69 -12.36
N ALA A 317 -48.37 -8.40 -12.31
CA ALA A 317 -49.05 -7.41 -11.47
C ALA A 317 -50.37 -6.94 -12.10
N LEU A 318 -50.33 -6.57 -13.39
CA LEU A 318 -51.51 -6.09 -14.12
C LEU A 318 -52.42 -7.24 -14.54
N LYS A 319 -53.66 -7.26 -14.03
CA LYS A 319 -54.64 -8.31 -14.37
C LYS A 319 -55.10 -8.20 -15.82
N ASP A 320 -55.70 -7.07 -16.14
CA ASP A 320 -56.15 -6.67 -17.48
C ASP A 320 -56.37 -5.15 -17.52
N PHE A 321 -56.66 -4.60 -18.70
CA PHE A 321 -56.99 -3.18 -18.89
C PHE A 321 -57.97 -2.96 -20.04
N GLU A 322 -58.81 -1.94 -19.94
CA GLU A 322 -59.73 -1.54 -21.01
C GLU A 322 -59.10 -0.49 -21.93
N ILE A 323 -59.60 -0.40 -23.15
CA ILE A 323 -59.16 0.56 -24.17
C ILE A 323 -60.40 1.27 -24.70
N ASP A 324 -60.48 2.57 -24.45
CA ASP A 324 -61.56 3.41 -24.93
C ASP A 324 -61.06 4.40 -25.98
N PHE A 325 -61.74 4.39 -27.13
CA PHE A 325 -61.51 5.35 -28.21
C PHE A 325 -62.58 6.44 -28.16
N TYR A 326 -62.14 7.69 -28.24
CA TYR A 326 -63.05 8.85 -28.24
C TYR A 326 -62.48 9.98 -29.10
N ASN A 327 -63.28 11.06 -29.28
CA ASN A 327 -62.97 12.16 -30.19
C ASN A 327 -62.67 11.67 -31.62
N LYS A 328 -63.61 10.91 -32.21
CA LYS A 328 -63.45 10.29 -33.54
C LYS A 328 -62.20 9.39 -33.61
N ASN A 329 -61.99 8.59 -32.55
CA ASN A 329 -60.86 7.68 -32.34
C ASN A 329 -59.48 8.34 -32.18
N ARG A 330 -59.37 9.68 -32.24
CA ARG A 330 -58.10 10.43 -32.14
C ARG A 330 -57.56 10.55 -30.71
N SER A 331 -58.33 10.13 -29.71
CA SER A 331 -57.87 9.96 -28.33
C SER A 331 -58.06 8.51 -27.90
N ILE A 332 -57.02 7.93 -27.32
CA ILE A 332 -57.01 6.54 -26.83
C ILE A 332 -56.77 6.59 -25.33
N LYS A 333 -57.76 6.19 -24.54
CA LYS A 333 -57.62 6.04 -23.09
C LYS A 333 -57.41 4.57 -22.75
N VAL A 334 -56.33 4.30 -22.02
CA VAL A 334 -55.96 2.96 -21.55
C VAL A 334 -56.14 2.92 -20.05
N GLY A 335 -56.89 1.95 -19.56
CA GLY A 335 -57.18 1.75 -18.14
C GLY A 335 -58.68 1.53 -17.87
N PRO A 336 -59.07 1.26 -16.62
CA PRO A 336 -58.24 1.33 -15.42
C PRO A 336 -57.17 0.23 -15.40
N LEU A 337 -55.92 0.63 -15.13
CA LEU A 337 -54.82 -0.30 -14.90
C LEU A 337 -54.95 -0.85 -13.49
N GLN A 338 -55.47 -2.07 -13.35
CA GLN A 338 -55.73 -2.69 -12.04
C GLN A 338 -54.67 -3.73 -11.68
N SER A 339 -54.09 -3.55 -10.50
CA SER A 339 -53.15 -4.49 -9.89
C SER A 339 -53.87 -5.70 -9.26
N PHE A 340 -53.10 -6.59 -8.67
CA PHE A 340 -53.54 -7.90 -8.16
C PHE A 340 -54.58 -7.85 -7.02
N MET A 341 -54.65 -6.76 -6.24
CA MET A 341 -55.70 -6.56 -5.22
C MET A 341 -56.85 -5.68 -5.73
N GLN A 342 -57.01 -5.52 -7.05
CA GLN A 342 -57.99 -4.63 -7.69
C GLN A 342 -57.77 -3.13 -7.40
N GLN A 343 -56.63 -2.77 -6.81
CA GLN A 343 -56.22 -1.37 -6.67
C GLN A 343 -55.67 -0.84 -7.99
N LEU A 344 -55.80 0.48 -8.21
CA LEU A 344 -55.19 1.13 -9.36
C LEU A 344 -53.67 1.07 -9.27
N ILE A 345 -53.02 0.84 -10.40
CA ILE A 345 -51.57 0.95 -10.52
C ILE A 345 -51.18 2.42 -10.25
N PRO A 346 -50.14 2.66 -9.42
CA PRO A 346 -49.66 4.00 -9.12
C PRO A 346 -49.25 4.79 -10.36
N ASP A 347 -49.05 6.08 -10.17
CA ASP A 347 -48.53 6.97 -11.21
C ASP A 347 -47.11 6.55 -11.64
N GLY A 348 -46.81 6.73 -12.92
CA GLY A 348 -45.49 6.45 -13.48
C GLY A 348 -45.33 5.11 -14.18
N ALA A 349 -46.33 4.22 -14.14
CA ALA A 349 -46.27 2.98 -14.90
C ALA A 349 -46.28 3.26 -16.41
N VAL A 350 -45.34 2.64 -17.12
CA VAL A 350 -45.13 2.89 -18.55
C VAL A 350 -46.14 2.09 -19.37
N VAL A 351 -46.81 2.78 -20.30
CA VAL A 351 -47.65 2.15 -21.33
C VAL A 351 -47.11 2.55 -22.69
N LYS A 352 -46.96 1.57 -23.58
CA LYS A 352 -46.51 1.78 -24.97
C LYS A 352 -47.66 1.56 -25.93
N LEU A 353 -47.80 2.48 -26.88
CA LEU A 353 -48.75 2.42 -27.98
C LEU A 353 -47.98 2.29 -29.29
N TYR A 354 -48.04 1.11 -29.89
CA TYR A 354 -47.52 0.85 -31.22
C TYR A 354 -48.61 1.15 -32.24
N ILE A 355 -48.33 2.04 -33.19
CA ILE A 355 -49.28 2.54 -34.17
C ILE A 355 -48.92 1.96 -35.53
N TYR A 356 -49.88 1.32 -36.19
CA TYR A 356 -49.68 0.70 -37.50
C TYR A 356 -50.62 1.30 -38.54
N HIS A 357 -50.12 1.43 -39.77
CA HIS A 357 -50.90 1.74 -40.97
C HIS A 357 -50.58 0.69 -42.03
N GLN A 358 -51.61 0.03 -42.58
CA GLN A 358 -51.43 -1.05 -43.58
C GLN A 358 -50.37 -2.08 -43.15
N ASN A 359 -50.44 -2.54 -41.89
CA ASN A 359 -49.48 -3.45 -41.24
C ASN A 359 -48.02 -2.95 -41.13
N THR A 360 -47.75 -1.70 -41.48
CA THR A 360 -46.43 -1.07 -41.30
C THR A 360 -46.43 -0.27 -40.01
N LEU A 361 -45.43 -0.49 -39.16
CA LEU A 361 -45.26 0.29 -37.92
C LEU A 361 -44.93 1.75 -38.28
N VAL A 362 -45.80 2.67 -37.86
CA VAL A 362 -45.66 4.10 -38.09
C VAL A 362 -44.84 4.73 -36.96
N GLU A 363 -45.22 4.46 -35.71
CA GLU A 363 -44.61 5.06 -34.53
C GLU A 363 -44.88 4.21 -33.29
N VAL A 364 -43.98 4.32 -32.30
CA VAL A 364 -44.23 3.84 -30.94
C VAL A 364 -44.28 5.05 -30.01
N LYS A 365 -45.46 5.31 -29.45
CA LYS A 365 -45.64 6.30 -28.39
C LYS A 365 -45.48 5.65 -27.02
N GLN A 366 -45.00 6.44 -26.06
CA GLN A 366 -44.88 6.02 -24.68
C GLN A 366 -45.42 7.14 -23.78
N GLU A 367 -46.27 6.76 -22.83
CA GLU A 367 -46.83 7.65 -21.82
C GLU A 367 -46.84 6.93 -20.46
N THR A 368 -46.98 7.69 -19.38
CA THR A 368 -47.04 7.15 -18.02
C THR A 368 -48.45 7.24 -17.43
N SER A 369 -48.78 6.30 -16.55
CA SER A 369 -50.05 6.31 -15.82
C SER A 369 -50.19 7.53 -14.92
N ASN A 370 -51.40 8.07 -14.87
CA ASN A 370 -51.87 8.98 -13.84
C ASN A 370 -53.24 8.49 -13.33
N ASN A 371 -53.34 8.28 -12.02
CA ASN A 371 -54.50 7.69 -11.36
C ASN A 371 -54.98 6.38 -12.02
N GLY A 372 -54.04 5.52 -12.44
CA GLY A 372 -54.33 4.26 -13.10
C GLY A 372 -54.85 4.36 -14.55
N PHE A 373 -54.72 5.51 -15.20
CA PHE A 373 -55.09 5.69 -16.61
C PHE A 373 -53.96 6.31 -17.42
N VAL A 374 -53.91 6.00 -18.71
CA VAL A 374 -53.02 6.62 -19.70
C VAL A 374 -53.86 7.15 -20.85
N THR A 375 -53.52 8.31 -21.40
CA THR A 375 -54.20 8.86 -22.57
C THR A 375 -53.21 9.23 -23.66
N PHE A 376 -53.36 8.60 -24.83
CA PHE A 376 -52.62 8.96 -26.02
C PHE A 376 -53.47 9.86 -26.92
N LYS A 377 -52.84 10.89 -27.49
CA LYS A 377 -53.46 11.78 -28.48
C LYS A 377 -52.80 11.59 -29.85
N LEU A 378 -53.65 11.43 -30.87
CA LEU A 378 -53.28 11.26 -32.28
C LEU A 378 -53.77 12.45 -33.11
N PRO A 379 -53.11 13.61 -33.04
CA PRO A 379 -53.50 14.79 -33.82
C PRO A 379 -53.45 14.55 -35.34
N LYS A 380 -54.47 15.01 -36.06
CA LYS A 380 -54.59 14.84 -37.53
C LYS A 380 -53.38 15.33 -38.32
N SER A 381 -52.72 16.40 -37.86
CA SER A 381 -51.54 16.96 -38.50
C SER A 381 -50.36 15.98 -38.56
N PHE A 382 -50.31 15.01 -37.64
CA PHE A 382 -49.24 14.00 -37.56
C PHE A 382 -49.71 12.61 -38.01
N TYR A 383 -51.02 12.34 -37.94
CA TYR A 383 -51.63 11.06 -38.35
C TYR A 383 -52.70 11.31 -39.41
N PRO A 384 -52.32 11.67 -40.65
CA PRO A 384 -53.26 12.12 -41.68
C PRO A 384 -54.13 11.01 -42.26
N GLU A 385 -53.66 9.76 -42.23
CA GLU A 385 -54.42 8.62 -42.78
C GLU A 385 -55.75 8.40 -42.06
N ASN A 386 -56.67 7.76 -42.78
CA ASN A 386 -58.03 7.50 -42.31
C ASN A 386 -58.14 6.20 -41.50
N THR A 387 -57.10 5.35 -41.51
CA THR A 387 -57.15 4.05 -40.85
C THR A 387 -55.87 3.74 -40.10
N TYR A 388 -55.99 3.29 -38.85
CA TYR A 388 -54.85 2.78 -38.07
C TYR A 388 -55.27 1.57 -37.24
N SER A 389 -54.30 0.72 -36.91
CA SER A 389 -54.44 -0.33 -35.90
C SER A 389 -53.38 -0.17 -34.82
N PHE A 390 -53.65 -0.70 -33.63
CA PHE A 390 -52.81 -0.47 -32.45
C PHE A 390 -52.44 -1.75 -31.74
N LYS A 391 -51.22 -1.78 -31.21
CA LYS A 391 -50.84 -2.71 -30.13
C LYS A 391 -50.52 -1.87 -28.91
N ILE A 392 -51.20 -2.12 -27.80
CA ILE A 392 -50.98 -1.47 -26.52
C ILE A 392 -50.26 -2.47 -25.63
N GLU A 393 -49.15 -2.06 -25.03
CA GLU A 393 -48.41 -2.86 -24.04
C GLU A 393 -48.33 -2.10 -22.72
N ALA A 394 -48.71 -2.77 -21.63
CA ALA A 394 -48.68 -2.24 -20.29
C ALA A 394 -48.29 -3.35 -19.32
N LEU A 395 -47.20 -3.15 -18.56
CA LEU A 395 -46.73 -4.06 -17.51
C LEU A 395 -46.75 -5.56 -17.92
N GLY A 396 -46.19 -5.92 -19.07
CA GLY A 396 -46.16 -7.30 -19.58
C GLY A 396 -47.46 -7.83 -20.21
N LYS A 397 -48.57 -7.07 -20.19
CA LYS A 397 -49.81 -7.38 -20.92
C LYS A 397 -49.86 -6.62 -22.23
N SER A 398 -50.38 -7.27 -23.27
CA SER A 398 -50.59 -6.64 -24.57
C SER A 398 -52.00 -6.85 -25.10
N LYS A 399 -52.59 -5.82 -25.70
CA LYS A 399 -53.84 -5.90 -26.48
C LYS A 399 -53.63 -5.30 -27.86
N THR A 400 -54.17 -5.97 -28.88
CA THR A 400 -54.18 -5.47 -30.26
C THR A 400 -55.61 -5.13 -30.64
N THR A 401 -55.79 -4.04 -31.38
CA THR A 401 -57.08 -3.62 -31.91
C THR A 401 -57.18 -3.93 -33.39
N ASP A 402 -58.41 -4.12 -33.87
CA ASP A 402 -58.69 -4.14 -35.31
C ASP A 402 -58.40 -2.77 -35.94
N VAL A 403 -58.43 -2.72 -37.28
CA VAL A 403 -58.28 -1.48 -38.03
C VAL A 403 -59.47 -0.57 -37.73
N LEU A 404 -59.18 0.62 -37.21
CA LEU A 404 -60.17 1.63 -36.87
C LEU A 404 -60.17 2.74 -37.91
N ASN A 405 -61.37 3.16 -38.32
CA ASN A 405 -61.55 4.34 -39.15
C ASN A 405 -61.51 5.60 -38.28
N TYR A 406 -60.84 6.62 -38.79
CA TYR A 406 -60.71 7.93 -38.19
C TYR A 406 -61.49 8.92 -39.03
N GLU A 407 -62.41 9.64 -38.37
CA GLU A 407 -63.35 10.60 -38.98
C GLU A 407 -64.56 9.96 -39.66
N GLU A 408 -65.74 10.13 -39.03
CA GLU A 408 -66.92 10.61 -39.76
C GLU A 408 -67.13 12.09 -39.39
#